data_AF-A0A2X4VTW4-F1
#
_entry.id   AF-A0A2X4VTW4-F1
#
_cell.length_a   1.000
_cell.length_b   1.000
_cell.length_c   1.000
_cell.angle_alpha   90.00
_cell.angle_beta   90.00
_cell.angle_gamma   90.00
#
_symmetry.space_group_name_H-M   'P 1'
#
loop_
_entity.id
_entity.type
_entity.pdbx_description
1 polymer ?
#
loop_
_entity_poly.entity_id
_entity_poly.type
_entity_poly.pdbx_seq_one_letter_code
_entity_poly.pdbx_strand_id
1 'polypeptide(L)'
;MTVVLLICVVPPTNSPFVMIAADSRATGQGGGVVSKRDKDIILDAGNAFMSTSGSVYEDYREDLARYLRERTKGTIIEKMEVLQVILGEDKEDFKLQLDVGLVQFDSAGNPQMGLCTVDFEGKDTLVGPYTYDKSKPVIANIYSGATRTEEVERLRGEFNDRLNAEEINIAKVESAAKWFIGKVAKIPSETVDNIVQTKTMRFK
;
A
#
# COMPACT_ATOMS: atom_id res chain seq x y z
N MET A 1 -2.99 13.84 -1.89
CA MET A 1 -3.02 12.48 -1.30
C MET A 1 -2.05 11.59 -2.03
N THR A 2 -1.32 10.75 -1.29
CA THR A 2 -0.43 9.71 -1.82
C THR A 2 -1.23 8.56 -2.39
N VAL A 3 -0.86 7.99 -3.53
CA VAL A 3 -1.45 6.75 -4.04
C VAL A 3 -0.61 5.59 -3.55
N VAL A 4 -1.26 4.57 -3.00
CA VAL A 4 -0.62 3.35 -2.50
C VAL A 4 -1.16 2.15 -3.29
N LEU A 5 -0.27 1.23 -3.64
CA LEU A 5 -0.58 -0.04 -4.29
C LEU A 5 0.12 -1.17 -3.52
N LEU A 6 -0.70 -2.12 -3.05
CA LEU A 6 -0.29 -3.36 -2.40
C LEU A 6 -0.38 -4.49 -3.42
N ILE A 7 0.62 -5.35 -3.51
CA ILE A 7 0.67 -6.44 -4.49
C ILE A 7 1.16 -7.72 -3.81
N CYS A 8 0.41 -8.80 -3.98
CA CYS A 8 0.83 -10.17 -3.66
C CYS A 8 1.01 -10.96 -4.95
N VAL A 9 2.15 -11.65 -5.10
CA VAL A 9 2.45 -12.45 -6.28
C VAL A 9 2.92 -13.83 -5.86
N VAL A 10 2.19 -14.85 -6.32
CA VAL A 10 2.60 -16.26 -6.34
C VAL A 10 2.79 -16.62 -7.83
N PRO A 11 4.02 -16.60 -8.35
CA PRO A 11 4.28 -16.96 -9.73
C PRO A 11 4.22 -18.49 -9.93
N PRO A 12 3.98 -19.01 -11.15
CA PRO A 12 3.91 -20.46 -11.39
C PRO A 12 5.21 -21.22 -11.12
N THR A 13 6.36 -20.58 -11.33
CA THR A 13 7.68 -21.24 -11.34
C THR A 13 8.71 -20.58 -10.42
N ASN A 14 8.42 -19.41 -9.88
CA ASN A 14 9.34 -18.62 -9.05
C ASN A 14 8.90 -18.60 -7.58
N SER A 15 9.75 -18.07 -6.70
CA SER A 15 9.36 -17.84 -5.30
C SER A 15 8.31 -16.73 -5.19
N PRO A 16 7.29 -16.88 -4.32
CA PRO A 16 6.37 -15.81 -3.99
C PRO A 16 7.08 -14.55 -3.52
N PHE A 17 6.47 -13.40 -3.82
CA PHE A 17 6.91 -12.11 -3.30
C PHE A 17 5.70 -11.20 -3.05
N VAL A 18 5.90 -10.25 -2.14
CA VAL A 18 4.99 -9.13 -1.96
C VAL A 18 5.69 -7.83 -2.31
N MET A 19 4.94 -6.86 -2.79
CA MET A 19 5.44 -5.54 -3.14
C MET A 19 4.46 -4.48 -2.66
N ILE A 20 5.00 -3.36 -2.21
CA ILE A 20 4.25 -2.13 -1.99
C ILE A 20 4.88 -1.03 -2.83
N ALA A 21 4.03 -0.25 -3.50
CA ALA A 21 4.41 0.89 -4.31
C ALA A 21 3.63 2.11 -3.86
N ALA A 22 4.29 3.25 -3.75
CA ALA A 22 3.64 4.51 -3.37
C ALA A 22 4.29 5.70 -4.08
N ASP A 23 3.50 6.72 -4.39
CA ASP A 23 4.05 7.99 -4.86
C ASP A 23 4.53 8.86 -3.70
N SER A 24 5.60 9.61 -3.90
CA SER A 24 6.25 10.43 -2.87
C SER A 24 5.56 11.76 -2.56
N ARG A 25 4.35 12.04 -3.07
CA ARG A 25 3.72 13.35 -2.86
C ARG A 25 3.30 13.52 -1.40
N ALA A 26 3.91 14.49 -0.73
CA ALA A 26 3.36 15.09 0.48
C ALA A 26 2.68 16.41 0.12
N THR A 27 1.35 16.40 0.02
CA THR A 27 0.55 17.62 -0.09
C THR A 27 0.33 18.17 1.32
N GLY A 28 0.75 19.40 1.60
CA GLY A 28 0.46 20.05 2.87
C GLY A 28 -1.04 20.33 3.04
N GLN A 29 -1.47 20.49 4.29
CA GLN A 29 -2.77 21.09 4.61
C GLN A 29 -2.79 22.53 4.07
N GLY A 30 -3.29 22.72 2.85
CA GLY A 30 -3.25 24.01 2.13
C GLY A 30 -2.97 23.92 0.62
N GLY A 31 -2.81 22.71 0.06
CA GLY A 31 -2.71 22.51 -1.40
C GLY A 31 -1.35 22.83 -2.02
N GLY A 32 -0.38 23.33 -1.23
CA GLY A 32 1.02 23.42 -1.62
C GLY A 32 1.72 22.06 -1.54
N VAL A 33 2.55 21.74 -2.52
CA VAL A 33 3.51 20.61 -2.41
C VAL A 33 4.57 21.04 -1.40
N VAL A 34 4.51 20.50 -0.17
CA VAL A 34 5.34 20.97 0.96
C VAL A 34 6.77 20.44 0.89
N SER A 35 6.99 19.29 0.23
CA SER A 35 8.34 18.89 -0.16
C SER A 35 8.32 17.95 -1.36
N LYS A 36 9.20 18.21 -2.32
CA LYS A 36 9.76 17.18 -3.21
C LYS A 36 11.12 16.85 -2.61
N ARG A 37 11.26 15.83 -1.72
CA ARG A 37 12.51 15.05 -1.53
C ARG A 37 12.48 14.06 -0.35
N ASP A 38 12.94 12.86 -0.66
CA ASP A 38 13.73 11.90 0.14
C ASP A 38 13.15 11.19 1.36
N LYS A 39 11.89 11.41 1.74
CA LYS A 39 11.31 10.65 2.87
C LYS A 39 10.71 9.32 2.41
N ASP A 40 11.13 8.22 3.05
CA ASP A 40 10.59 6.88 2.81
C ASP A 40 9.12 6.87 3.25
N ILE A 41 8.20 6.79 2.28
CA ILE A 41 6.75 6.68 2.57
C ILE A 41 6.38 5.22 2.85
N ILE A 42 7.21 4.31 2.36
CA ILE A 42 7.10 2.89 2.65
C ILE A 42 8.01 2.57 3.84
N LEU A 43 7.38 2.27 4.97
CA LEU A 43 8.04 2.01 6.24
C LEU A 43 8.16 0.51 6.52
N ASP A 44 9.24 0.13 7.20
CA ASP A 44 9.40 -1.21 7.78
C ASP A 44 8.55 -1.32 9.06
N ALA A 45 7.62 -2.27 9.06
CA ALA A 45 6.70 -2.59 10.15
C ALA A 45 6.91 -4.03 10.67
N GLY A 46 8.17 -4.45 10.78
CA GLY A 46 8.58 -5.77 11.27
C GLY A 46 8.60 -6.81 10.14
N ASN A 47 7.79 -7.85 10.23
CA ASN A 47 7.59 -8.79 9.13
C ASN A 47 6.71 -8.22 7.99
N ALA A 48 6.34 -6.94 8.04
CA ALA A 48 5.52 -6.27 7.04
C ALA A 48 6.21 -5.01 6.49
N PHE A 49 5.82 -4.62 5.28
CA PHE A 49 5.93 -3.23 4.85
C PHE A 49 4.60 -2.52 5.04
N MET A 50 4.68 -1.24 5.40
CA MET A 50 3.54 -0.36 5.59
C MET A 50 3.67 0.88 4.71
N SER A 51 2.56 1.37 4.18
CA SER A 51 2.48 2.71 3.62
C SER A 51 1.12 3.30 3.95
N THR A 52 1.01 4.62 3.88
CA THR A 52 -0.21 5.34 4.23
C THR A 52 -0.63 6.31 3.13
N SER A 53 -1.92 6.49 2.94
CA SER A 53 -2.49 7.54 2.11
C SER A 53 -3.48 8.39 2.90
N GLY A 54 -3.27 9.70 2.97
CA GLY A 54 -4.23 10.58 3.64
C GLY A 54 -3.56 11.76 4.32
N SER A 55 -4.33 12.45 5.17
CA SER A 55 -3.85 13.60 5.94
C SER A 55 -3.40 13.11 7.31
N VAL A 56 -2.10 12.87 7.45
CA VAL A 56 -1.50 12.48 8.73
C VAL A 56 -0.10 13.06 8.86
N TYR A 57 0.27 13.43 10.09
CA TYR A 57 1.61 13.90 10.40
C TYR A 57 2.63 12.76 10.22
N GLU A 58 3.88 13.13 9.97
CA GLU A 58 4.95 12.17 9.74
C GLU A 58 5.24 11.32 10.97
N ASP A 59 5.42 11.95 12.13
CA ASP A 59 5.72 11.28 13.39
C ASP A 59 4.67 10.20 13.71
N TYR A 60 3.39 10.47 13.44
CA TYR A 60 2.32 9.50 13.63
C TYR A 60 2.48 8.25 12.74
N ARG A 61 2.93 8.41 11.49
CA ARG A 61 3.19 7.27 10.59
C ARG A 61 4.35 6.43 11.09
N GLU A 62 5.42 7.07 11.56
CA GLU A 62 6.56 6.37 12.16
C GLU A 62 6.17 5.65 13.44
N ASP A 63 5.33 6.27 14.27
CA ASP A 63 4.80 5.69 15.51
C ASP A 63 3.94 4.44 15.21
N LEU A 64 3.05 4.51 14.21
CA LEU A 64 2.29 3.34 13.75
C LEU A 64 3.22 2.22 13.27
N ALA A 65 4.24 2.55 12.45
CA ALA A 65 5.19 1.56 11.94
C ALA A 65 5.97 0.89 13.08
N ARG A 66 6.42 1.68 14.07
CA ARG A 66 7.10 1.19 15.26
C ARG A 66 6.19 0.27 16.08
N TYR A 67 4.94 0.67 16.30
CA TYR A 67 3.96 -0.10 17.04
C TYR A 67 3.68 -1.47 16.40
N LEU A 68 3.60 -1.51 15.06
CA LEU A 68 3.49 -2.76 14.30
C LEU A 68 4.77 -3.59 14.33
N ARG A 69 5.94 -2.94 14.30
CA ARG A 69 7.25 -3.62 14.35
C ARG A 69 7.43 -4.40 15.65
N GLU A 70 6.90 -3.92 16.77
CA GLU A 70 6.94 -4.64 18.04
C GLU A 70 6.09 -5.94 18.02
N ARG A 71 5.23 -6.12 17.01
CA ARG A 71 4.35 -7.29 16.81
C ARG A 71 4.81 -8.17 15.64
N THR A 72 6.11 -8.45 15.56
CA THR A 72 6.74 -9.21 14.45
C THR A 72 6.18 -10.61 14.19
N LYS A 73 5.51 -11.22 15.18
CA LYS A 73 4.90 -12.56 15.06
C LYS A 73 3.42 -12.53 14.70
N GLY A 74 2.81 -11.35 14.65
CA GLY A 74 1.39 -11.20 14.37
C GLY A 74 1.04 -11.62 12.94
N THR A 75 -0.08 -12.33 12.82
CA THR A 75 -0.80 -12.49 11.56
C THR A 75 -1.17 -11.12 11.00
N ILE A 76 -1.40 -11.05 9.69
CA ILE A 76 -1.86 -9.78 9.11
C ILE A 76 -3.20 -9.37 9.72
N ILE A 77 -4.06 -10.33 10.10
CA ILE A 77 -5.36 -10.07 10.72
C ILE A 77 -5.21 -9.30 12.02
N GLU A 78 -4.39 -9.82 12.93
CA GLU A 78 -4.13 -9.17 14.22
C GLU A 78 -3.56 -7.75 14.03
N LYS A 79 -2.67 -7.55 13.05
CA LYS A 79 -2.14 -6.22 12.75
C LYS A 79 -3.21 -5.27 12.21
N MET A 80 -4.10 -5.75 11.33
CA MET A 80 -5.19 -4.95 10.78
C MET A 80 -6.21 -4.56 11.87
N GLU A 81 -6.56 -5.49 12.76
CA GLU A 81 -7.46 -5.23 13.89
C GLU A 81 -6.87 -4.22 14.87
N VAL A 82 -5.58 -4.37 15.19
CA VAL A 82 -4.84 -3.44 16.04
C VAL A 82 -4.78 -2.04 15.41
N LEU A 83 -4.50 -1.94 14.10
CA LEU A 83 -4.55 -0.67 13.39
C LEU A 83 -5.95 -0.06 13.45
N GLN A 84 -6.99 -0.86 13.26
CA GLN A 84 -8.37 -0.38 13.30
C GLN A 84 -8.73 0.22 14.66
N VAL A 85 -8.28 -0.41 15.76
CA VAL A 85 -8.49 0.11 17.12
C VAL A 85 -7.77 1.45 17.30
N ILE A 86 -6.46 1.50 17.02
CA ILE A 86 -5.65 2.72 17.22
C ILE A 86 -6.21 3.88 16.39
N LEU A 87 -6.41 3.64 15.10
CA LEU A 87 -6.91 4.65 14.19
C LEU A 87 -8.35 5.07 14.56
N GLY A 88 -9.16 4.14 15.06
CA GLY A 88 -10.53 4.41 15.51
C GLY A 88 -10.61 5.24 16.80
N GLU A 89 -9.70 5.03 17.75
CA GLU A 89 -9.57 5.84 18.97
C GLU A 89 -9.04 7.25 18.64
N ASP A 90 -8.07 7.34 17.72
CA ASP A 90 -7.42 8.60 17.36
C ASP A 90 -8.21 9.45 16.35
N LYS A 91 -9.20 8.88 15.64
CA LYS A 91 -9.83 9.58 14.49
C LYS A 91 -10.53 10.88 14.86
N GLU A 92 -11.18 10.95 16.03
CA GLU A 92 -11.91 12.15 16.46
C GLU A 92 -10.94 13.25 16.93
N ASP A 93 -9.97 12.87 17.75
CA ASP A 93 -8.98 13.80 18.34
C ASP A 93 -8.07 14.42 17.28
N PHE A 94 -7.68 13.63 16.27
CA PHE A 94 -6.76 14.07 15.22
C PHE A 94 -7.43 14.37 13.88
N LYS A 95 -8.76 14.23 13.78
CA LYS A 95 -9.53 14.35 12.52
C LYS A 95 -8.91 13.52 11.40
N LEU A 96 -8.61 12.24 11.70
CA LEU A 96 -7.89 11.38 10.77
C LEU A 96 -8.75 11.06 9.54
N GLN A 97 -8.11 11.20 8.37
CA GLN A 97 -8.58 10.66 7.11
C GLN A 97 -7.39 9.95 6.47
N LEU A 98 -7.34 8.63 6.63
CA LEU A 98 -6.14 7.84 6.41
C LEU A 98 -6.46 6.41 5.98
N ASP A 99 -5.78 5.99 4.93
CA ASP A 99 -5.60 4.59 4.58
C ASP A 99 -4.23 4.10 5.05
N VAL A 100 -4.20 2.93 5.67
CA VAL A 100 -2.96 2.23 6.04
C VAL A 100 -2.94 0.88 5.34
N GLY A 101 -1.97 0.71 4.44
CA GLY A 101 -1.78 -0.50 3.65
C GLY A 101 -0.61 -1.34 4.16
N LEU A 102 -0.83 -2.65 4.29
CA LEU A 102 0.17 -3.62 4.73
C LEU A 102 0.40 -4.70 3.67
N VAL A 103 1.66 -5.11 3.51
CA VAL A 103 2.04 -6.36 2.82
C VAL A 103 3.04 -7.14 3.68
N GLN A 104 2.88 -8.45 3.78
CA GLN A 104 3.78 -9.33 4.53
C GLN A 104 3.75 -10.78 4.05
N PHE A 105 4.55 -11.63 4.70
CA PHE A 105 4.38 -13.08 4.69
C PHE A 105 3.95 -13.58 6.06
N ASP A 106 3.14 -14.64 6.09
CA ASP A 106 2.96 -15.44 7.30
C ASP A 106 4.17 -16.36 7.55
N SER A 107 4.15 -17.09 8.67
CA SER A 107 5.21 -18.04 9.02
C SER A 107 5.33 -19.22 8.05
N ALA A 108 4.29 -19.52 7.29
CA ALA A 108 4.29 -20.57 6.27
C ALA A 108 4.78 -20.07 4.90
N GLY A 109 4.96 -18.76 4.73
CA GLY A 109 5.36 -18.13 3.48
C GLY A 109 4.22 -17.86 2.51
N ASN A 110 2.99 -17.80 3.00
CA ASN A 110 1.86 -17.30 2.23
C ASN A 110 1.91 -15.77 2.17
N PRO A 111 1.88 -15.16 0.97
CA PRO A 111 1.83 -13.70 0.86
C PRO A 111 0.48 -13.17 1.37
N GLN A 112 0.54 -12.03 2.05
CA GLN A 112 -0.59 -11.39 2.71
C GLN A 112 -0.63 -9.90 2.38
N MET A 113 -1.83 -9.35 2.23
CA MET A 113 -2.04 -7.91 2.16
C MET A 113 -3.36 -7.49 2.79
N GLY A 114 -3.43 -6.24 3.24
CA GLY A 114 -4.61 -5.65 3.85
C GLY A 114 -4.55 -4.14 3.83
N LEU A 115 -5.73 -3.51 3.83
CA LEU A 115 -5.88 -2.06 3.84
C LEU A 115 -6.90 -1.67 4.93
N CYS A 116 -6.52 -0.75 5.79
CA CYS A 116 -7.35 -0.20 6.85
C CYS A 116 -7.64 1.25 6.51
N THR A 117 -8.91 1.57 6.29
CA THR A 117 -9.36 2.92 5.98
C THR A 117 -10.11 3.47 7.17
N VAL A 118 -9.67 4.61 7.68
CA VAL A 118 -10.43 5.45 8.60
C VAL A 118 -10.77 6.77 7.91
N ASP A 119 -12.03 7.16 8.03
CA ASP A 119 -12.55 8.39 7.48
C ASP A 119 -13.33 9.11 8.59
N PHE A 120 -13.03 10.39 8.79
CA PHE A 120 -13.65 11.22 9.82
C PHE A 120 -15.18 11.25 9.70
N GLU A 121 -15.73 11.19 8.47
CA GLU A 121 -17.17 11.20 8.21
C GLU A 121 -17.76 9.82 7.91
N GLY A 122 -16.91 8.78 7.82
CA GLY A 122 -17.24 7.49 7.24
C GLY A 122 -17.21 6.32 8.21
N LYS A 123 -17.51 5.12 7.68
CA LYS A 123 -17.31 3.85 8.41
C LYS A 123 -15.87 3.40 8.24
N ASP A 124 -15.23 3.10 9.36
CA ASP A 124 -13.94 2.42 9.39
C ASP A 124 -14.05 1.12 8.61
N THR A 125 -13.27 1.01 7.53
CA THR A 125 -13.38 -0.10 6.58
C THR A 125 -12.08 -0.89 6.57
N LEU A 126 -12.20 -2.18 6.85
CA LEU A 126 -11.15 -3.14 6.57
C LEU A 126 -11.40 -3.74 5.19
N VAL A 127 -10.43 -3.55 4.28
CA VAL A 127 -10.37 -4.24 3.00
C VAL A 127 -9.28 -5.31 3.10
N GLY A 128 -9.73 -6.57 3.07
CA GLY A 128 -8.93 -7.67 3.60
C GLY A 128 -9.11 -7.79 5.12
N PRO A 129 -8.24 -8.53 5.82
CA PRO A 129 -6.98 -9.14 5.36
C PRO A 129 -7.16 -10.28 4.34
N TYR A 130 -6.28 -10.34 3.34
CA TYR A 130 -6.20 -11.47 2.41
C TYR A 130 -4.90 -12.25 2.62
N THR A 131 -5.00 -13.57 2.56
CA THR A 131 -3.86 -14.50 2.56
C THR A 131 -3.97 -15.38 1.32
N TYR A 132 -2.88 -15.50 0.57
CA TYR A 132 -2.84 -16.31 -0.64
C TYR A 132 -1.98 -17.55 -0.44
N ASP A 133 -2.51 -18.69 -0.84
CA ASP A 133 -1.79 -19.96 -0.80
C ASP A 133 -0.56 -19.92 -1.71
N LYS A 134 0.64 -20.05 -1.12
CA LYS A 134 1.91 -20.01 -1.87
C LYS A 134 2.06 -21.10 -2.93
N SER A 135 1.21 -22.14 -2.91
CA SER A 135 1.22 -23.22 -3.90
C SER A 135 0.34 -22.95 -5.11
N LYS A 136 -0.50 -21.89 -5.08
CA LYS A 136 -1.46 -21.58 -6.14
C LYS A 136 -1.07 -20.27 -6.82
N PRO A 137 -0.80 -20.30 -8.14
CA PRO A 137 -0.44 -19.08 -8.85
C PRO A 137 -1.51 -18.00 -8.68
N VAL A 138 -1.08 -16.80 -8.28
CA VAL A 138 -1.96 -15.65 -8.09
C VAL A 138 -1.20 -14.35 -8.29
N ILE A 139 -1.89 -13.37 -8.85
CA ILE A 139 -1.47 -11.97 -8.84
C ILE A 139 -2.66 -11.19 -8.30
N ALA A 140 -2.51 -10.62 -7.12
CA ALA A 140 -3.56 -9.85 -6.48
C ALA A 140 -3.05 -8.48 -6.05
N ASN A 141 -3.91 -7.47 -6.14
CA ASN A 141 -3.56 -6.11 -5.78
C ASN A 141 -4.72 -5.36 -5.12
N ILE A 142 -4.36 -4.42 -4.26
CA ILE A 142 -5.25 -3.41 -3.67
C ILE A 142 -4.60 -2.06 -3.92
N TYR A 143 -5.38 -1.07 -4.33
CA TYR A 143 -4.91 0.31 -4.44
C TYR A 143 -5.77 1.24 -3.59
N SER A 144 -5.17 2.33 -3.11
CA SER A 144 -5.88 3.39 -2.38
C SER A 144 -5.26 4.76 -2.60
N GLY A 145 -5.94 5.81 -2.12
CA GLY A 145 -5.44 7.19 -2.15
C GLY A 145 -5.69 7.98 -3.44
N ALA A 146 -6.45 7.40 -4.38
CA ALA A 146 -6.92 8.07 -5.60
C ALA A 146 -8.45 8.03 -5.67
N THR A 147 -9.04 9.12 -6.14
CA THR A 147 -10.46 9.16 -6.47
C THR A 147 -10.76 8.13 -7.55
N ARG A 148 -11.79 7.29 -7.32
CA ARG A 148 -12.23 6.30 -8.32
C ARG A 148 -12.92 7.03 -9.47
N THR A 149 -12.21 7.20 -10.57
CA THR A 149 -12.73 7.74 -11.82
C THR A 149 -12.67 6.67 -12.92
N GLU A 150 -13.42 6.86 -14.01
CA GLU A 150 -13.34 5.96 -15.17
C GLU A 150 -11.91 5.83 -15.72
N GLU A 151 -11.14 6.93 -15.68
CA GLU A 151 -9.75 6.94 -16.10
C GLU A 151 -8.87 6.08 -15.19
N VAL A 152 -9.03 6.16 -13.87
CA VAL A 152 -8.28 5.34 -12.90
C VAL A 152 -8.62 3.86 -13.07
N GLU A 153 -9.90 3.51 -13.26
CA GLU A 153 -10.31 2.12 -13.49
C GLU A 153 -9.80 1.59 -14.84
N ARG A 154 -9.75 2.42 -15.88
CA ARG A 154 -9.12 2.07 -17.17
C ARG A 154 -7.63 1.79 -17.01
N LEU A 155 -6.90 2.66 -16.29
CA LEU A 155 -5.48 2.46 -15.98
C LEU A 155 -5.25 1.20 -15.15
N ARG A 156 -6.18 0.86 -14.25
CA ARG A 156 -6.13 -0.37 -13.46
C ARG A 156 -6.31 -1.61 -14.34
N GLY A 157 -7.20 -1.56 -15.33
CA GLY A 157 -7.33 -2.61 -16.35
C GLY A 157 -6.01 -2.84 -17.09
N GLU A 158 -5.43 -1.78 -17.65
CA GLU A 158 -4.12 -1.84 -18.33
C GLU A 158 -2.99 -2.35 -17.41
N PHE A 159 -3.01 -1.96 -16.13
CA PHE A 159 -2.06 -2.46 -15.14
C PHE A 159 -2.19 -3.98 -14.99
N ASN A 160 -3.40 -4.50 -14.83
CA ASN A 160 -3.64 -5.95 -14.71
C ASN A 160 -3.21 -6.69 -16.00
N ASP A 161 -3.48 -6.13 -17.18
CA ASP A 161 -3.04 -6.71 -18.46
C ASP A 161 -1.52 -6.80 -18.55
N ARG A 162 -0.79 -5.78 -18.06
CA ARG A 162 0.69 -5.81 -18.00
C ARG A 162 1.22 -6.91 -17.09
N LEU A 163 0.45 -7.35 -16.11
CA LEU A 163 0.83 -8.45 -15.21
C LEU A 163 0.48 -9.84 -15.77
N ASN A 164 -0.42 -9.93 -16.74
CA ASN A 164 -0.90 -11.19 -17.31
C ASN A 164 0.05 -11.76 -18.37
N ALA A 165 1.17 -12.33 -17.94
CA ALA A 165 2.09 -13.06 -18.81
C ALA A 165 2.56 -14.35 -18.18
N GLU A 166 2.90 -15.33 -19.03
CA GLU A 166 3.36 -16.67 -18.64
C GLU A 166 4.56 -16.63 -17.68
N GLU A 167 5.40 -15.60 -17.77
CA GLU A 167 6.57 -15.41 -16.92
C GLU A 167 6.48 -14.09 -16.13
N ILE A 168 5.82 -14.12 -14.97
CA ILE A 168 5.80 -12.98 -14.05
C ILE A 168 7.03 -12.99 -13.13
N ASN A 169 7.69 -11.83 -13.01
CA ASN A 169 8.86 -11.63 -12.16
C ASN A 169 8.82 -10.24 -11.49
N ILE A 170 9.71 -10.02 -10.52
CA ILE A 170 9.75 -8.78 -9.74
C ILE A 170 9.98 -7.54 -10.61
N ALA A 171 10.91 -7.58 -11.56
CA ALA A 171 11.21 -6.43 -12.41
C ALA A 171 10.00 -6.00 -13.25
N LYS A 172 9.24 -6.98 -13.76
CA LYS A 172 8.00 -6.73 -14.51
C LYS A 172 6.92 -6.12 -13.62
N VAL A 173 6.69 -6.67 -12.43
CA VAL A 173 5.72 -6.13 -11.47
C VAL A 173 6.11 -4.73 -11.02
N GLU A 174 7.39 -4.49 -10.74
CA GLU A 174 7.91 -3.18 -10.33
C GLU A 174 7.72 -2.14 -11.43
N SER A 175 8.05 -2.49 -12.68
CA SER A 175 7.85 -1.62 -13.84
C SER A 175 6.37 -1.28 -14.03
N ALA A 176 5.48 -2.28 -13.94
CA ALA A 176 4.04 -2.07 -14.05
C ALA A 176 3.48 -1.21 -12.90
N ALA A 177 3.94 -1.43 -11.67
CA ALA A 177 3.54 -0.67 -10.50
C ALA A 177 3.98 0.80 -10.60
N LYS A 178 5.24 1.05 -11.00
CA LYS A 178 5.76 2.40 -11.25
C LYS A 178 4.99 3.13 -12.33
N TRP A 179 4.65 2.43 -13.42
CA TRP A 179 3.82 2.99 -14.49
C TRP A 179 2.43 3.36 -13.97
N PHE A 180 1.74 2.45 -13.26
CA PHE A 180 0.39 2.68 -12.77
C PHE A 180 0.32 3.83 -11.76
N ILE A 181 1.14 3.77 -10.70
CA ILE A 181 1.21 4.84 -9.69
C ILE A 181 1.64 6.16 -10.34
N GLY A 182 2.60 6.12 -11.27
CA GLY A 182 3.06 7.29 -12.02
C GLY A 182 1.95 7.98 -12.82
N LYS A 183 1.03 7.19 -13.39
CA LYS A 183 -0.13 7.70 -14.15
C LYS A 183 -1.24 8.19 -13.22
N VAL A 184 -1.63 7.39 -12.23
CA VAL A 184 -2.72 7.73 -11.31
C VAL A 184 -2.37 8.97 -10.48
N ALA A 185 -1.11 9.12 -10.05
CA ALA A 185 -0.66 10.29 -9.30
C ALA A 185 -0.72 11.61 -10.10
N LYS A 186 -0.84 11.55 -11.44
CA LYS A 186 -1.02 12.74 -12.29
C LYS A 186 -2.48 13.11 -12.50
N ILE A 187 -3.42 12.33 -11.96
CA ILE A 187 -4.84 12.65 -11.97
C ILE A 187 -5.13 13.37 -10.64
N PRO A 188 -5.58 14.65 -10.65
CA PRO A 188 -6.19 15.42 -11.73
C PRO A 188 -5.27 16.47 -12.42
N SER A 189 -3.97 16.52 -12.11
CA SER A 189 -3.05 17.53 -12.65
C SER A 189 -1.77 16.90 -13.20
N GLU A 190 -1.57 17.04 -14.52
CA GLU A 190 -0.44 16.46 -15.25
C GLU A 190 0.93 17.04 -14.86
N THR A 191 0.96 18.14 -14.11
CA THR A 191 2.17 18.94 -13.82
C THR A 191 2.93 18.50 -12.56
N VAL A 192 2.51 17.43 -11.89
CA VAL A 192 3.17 16.98 -10.67
C VAL A 192 4.29 15.98 -10.98
N ASP A 193 5.55 16.38 -10.75
CA ASP A 193 6.65 15.41 -10.67
C ASP A 193 6.50 14.60 -9.39
N ASN A 194 6.37 13.29 -9.54
CA ASN A 194 6.32 12.33 -8.45
C ASN A 194 7.42 11.27 -8.62
N ILE A 195 8.14 10.98 -7.53
CA ILE A 195 9.00 9.79 -7.46
C ILE A 195 8.12 8.65 -6.95
N VAL A 196 8.11 7.52 -7.67
CA VAL A 196 7.45 6.29 -7.19
C VAL A 196 8.45 5.46 -6.42
N GLN A 197 8.16 5.21 -5.15
CA GLN A 197 8.94 4.31 -4.30
C GLN A 197 8.34 2.91 -4.36
N THR A 198 9.19 1.89 -4.28
CA THR A 198 8.79 0.49 -4.26
C THR A 198 9.65 -0.27 -3.25
N LYS A 199 9.05 -1.13 -2.43
CA LYS A 199 9.77 -2.12 -1.62
C LYS A 199 9.18 -3.51 -1.90
N THR A 200 10.07 -4.51 -1.94
CA THR A 200 9.72 -5.89 -2.28
C THR A 200 10.27 -6.81 -1.22
N MET A 201 9.44 -7.74 -0.75
CA MET A 201 9.82 -8.80 0.19
C MET A 201 9.67 -10.13 -0.53
N ARG A 202 10.67 -11.01 -0.37
CA ARG A 202 10.61 -12.40 -0.84
C ARG A 202 10.53 -13.30 0.39
N PHE A 203 9.77 -14.38 0.28
CA PHE A 203 9.89 -15.45 1.25
C PHE A 203 11.21 -16.20 0.99
N LYS A 204 12.05 -16.34 2.02
CA LYS A 204 13.33 -17.06 1.96
C LYS A 204 13.16 -18.52 2.31
#